data_AF-A0A520KYL2-F1
#
_entry.id   AF-A0A520KYL2-F1
#
_cell.length_a   1.000
_cell.length_b   1.000
_cell.length_c   1.000
_cell.angle_alpha   90.00
_cell.angle_beta   90.00
_cell.angle_gamma   90.00
#
_symmetry.space_group_name_H-M   'P 1'
#
loop_
_entity.id
_entity.type
_entity.pdbx_description
1 polymer ?
#
loop_
_entity_poly.entity_id
_entity_poly.type
_entity_poly.pdbx_seq_one_letter_code
_entity_poly.pdbx_strand_id
1 'polypeptide(L)'
;MSYPPLPSNIGKRRPITDIDGNKQHFTMLDEVTQVQSTYRDKVIYLQRIQFENDGRIELRIGYYIIGKKPKMAGKWVWGQYATMMPAKDLQSIIHQAIKKGWISAE
;
A
#
# COMPACT_ATOMS: atom_id res chain seq x y z
N MET A 1 -16.63 16.61 3.73
CA MET A 1 -16.64 15.41 4.60
C MET A 1 -15.27 15.27 5.21
N SER A 2 -15.18 14.95 6.51
CA SER A 2 -13.92 14.59 7.16
C SER A 2 -13.69 13.09 6.92
N TYR A 3 -12.55 12.72 6.35
CA TYR A 3 -12.18 11.31 6.20
C TYR A 3 -11.62 10.76 7.52
N PRO A 4 -11.81 9.47 7.83
CA PRO A 4 -11.09 8.85 8.94
C PRO A 4 -9.57 8.95 8.69
N PRO A 5 -8.75 8.91 9.75
CA PRO A 5 -7.31 8.92 9.62
C PRO A 5 -6.84 7.79 8.70
N LEU A 6 -5.79 8.05 7.93
CA LEU A 6 -5.23 7.06 7.02
C LEU A 6 -4.76 5.82 7.81
N PRO A 7 -5.06 4.60 7.33
CA PRO A 7 -4.59 3.40 8.01
C PRO A 7 -3.06 3.35 7.99
N SER A 8 -2.44 3.18 9.14
CA SER A 8 -1.01 2.85 9.21
C SER A 8 -0.81 1.35 9.31
N ASN A 9 0.10 0.78 8.52
CA ASN A 9 0.43 -0.65 8.57
C ASN A 9 1.83 -0.95 9.09
N ILE A 10 2.66 0.06 9.31
CA ILE A 10 4.06 -0.08 9.76
C ILE A 10 4.14 -0.97 11.02
N GLY A 11 5.08 -1.92 11.02
CA GLY A 11 5.31 -2.90 12.08
C GLY A 11 4.30 -4.06 12.12
N LYS A 12 3.24 -4.06 11.31
CA LYS A 12 2.25 -5.15 11.33
C LYS A 12 2.77 -6.38 10.59
N ARG A 13 2.69 -7.52 11.28
CA ARG A 13 2.88 -8.87 10.72
C ARG A 13 1.60 -9.35 10.04
N ARG A 14 1.69 -9.90 8.83
CA ARG A 14 0.55 -10.39 8.06
C ARG A 14 0.85 -11.76 7.43
N PRO A 15 -0.13 -12.69 7.43
CA PRO A 15 0.00 -13.93 6.68
C PRO A 15 -0.21 -13.68 5.17
N ILE A 16 0.43 -14.50 4.36
CA ILE A 16 0.20 -14.62 2.91
C ILE A 16 0.29 -16.10 2.52
N THR A 17 -0.49 -16.48 1.52
CA THR A 17 -0.37 -17.80 0.88
C THR A 17 0.13 -17.56 -0.53
N ASP A 18 1.22 -18.22 -0.91
CA ASP A 18 1.74 -18.15 -2.28
C ASP A 18 0.92 -19.00 -3.25
N ILE A 19 1.31 -19.01 -4.52
CA ILE A 19 0.60 -19.73 -5.59
C ILE A 19 0.67 -21.25 -5.42
N ASP A 20 1.68 -21.76 -4.71
CA ASP A 20 1.88 -23.18 -4.42
C ASP A 20 1.13 -23.62 -3.15
N GLY A 21 0.47 -22.68 -2.45
CA GLY A 21 -0.28 -22.94 -1.24
C GLY A 21 0.55 -22.86 0.05
N ASN A 22 1.83 -22.50 -0.02
CA ASN A 22 2.65 -22.38 1.18
C ASN A 22 2.25 -21.12 1.95
N LYS A 23 2.08 -21.28 3.26
CA LYS A 23 1.80 -20.18 4.17
C LYS A 23 3.10 -19.52 4.59
N GLN A 24 3.16 -18.21 4.42
CA GLN A 24 4.30 -17.40 4.81
C GLN A 24 3.80 -16.18 5.58
N HIS A 25 4.72 -15.47 6.22
CA HIS A 25 4.43 -14.20 6.85
C HIS A 25 5.39 -13.13 6.35
N PHE A 26 4.90 -11.90 6.31
CA PHE A 26 5.71 -10.74 6.07
C PHE A 26 5.42 -9.67 7.12
N THR A 27 6.41 -8.81 7.36
CA THR A 27 6.28 -7.62 8.21
C THR A 27 6.34 -6.38 7.35
N MET A 28 5.45 -5.42 7.64
CA MET A 28 5.45 -4.10 7.01
C MET A 28 6.57 -3.24 7.61
N LEU A 29 7.65 -3.01 6.87
CA LEU A 29 8.78 -2.22 7.38
C LEU A 29 8.49 -0.72 7.36
N ASP A 30 7.91 -0.22 6.27
CA ASP A 30 7.56 1.20 6.10
C ASP A 30 6.55 1.33 4.94
N GLU A 31 5.93 2.50 4.78
CA GLU A 31 5.00 2.79 3.69
C GLU A 31 5.03 4.27 3.24
N VAL A 32 4.84 4.48 1.95
CA VAL A 32 4.61 5.79 1.32
C VAL A 32 3.15 5.84 0.89
N THR A 33 2.50 6.98 1.11
CA THR A 33 1.09 7.18 0.77
C THR A 33 0.90 8.38 -0.15
N GLN A 34 -0.09 8.28 -1.05
CA GLN A 34 -0.46 9.37 -1.95
C GLN A 34 -1.98 9.36 -2.14
N VAL A 35 -2.65 10.43 -1.70
CA VAL A 35 -4.07 10.64 -2.04
C VAL A 35 -4.15 10.83 -3.55
N GLN A 36 -5.02 10.07 -4.22
CA GLN A 36 -5.18 10.17 -5.66
C GLN A 36 -5.76 11.55 -6.02
N SER A 37 -5.04 12.27 -6.87
CA SER A 37 -5.32 13.67 -7.20
C SER A 37 -6.66 13.87 -7.92
N THR A 38 -7.10 12.86 -8.68
CA THR A 38 -8.39 12.86 -9.40
C THR A 38 -9.54 12.23 -8.60
N TYR A 39 -9.26 11.58 -7.47
CA TYR A 39 -10.26 10.87 -6.68
C TYR A 39 -9.86 10.77 -5.21
N ARG A 40 -10.30 11.75 -4.40
CA ARG A 40 -9.91 11.89 -2.99
C ARG A 40 -10.36 10.76 -2.07
N ASP A 41 -11.33 9.97 -2.50
CA ASP A 41 -11.80 8.76 -1.80
C ASP A 41 -10.87 7.56 -2.01
N LYS A 42 -9.71 7.75 -2.66
CA LYS A 42 -8.68 6.73 -2.88
C LYS A 42 -7.30 7.23 -2.47
N VAL A 43 -6.57 6.36 -1.78
CA VAL A 43 -5.19 6.60 -1.37
C VAL A 43 -4.35 5.42 -1.82
N ILE A 44 -3.29 5.70 -2.56
CA ILE A 44 -2.35 4.71 -3.05
C ILE A 44 -1.27 4.51 -2.00
N TYR A 45 -0.89 3.25 -1.78
CA TYR A 45 0.14 2.85 -0.85
C TYR A 45 1.25 2.13 -1.61
N LEU A 46 2.49 2.54 -1.39
CA LEU A 46 3.68 1.78 -1.72
C LEU A 46 4.29 1.28 -0.41
N GLN A 47 4.27 -0.03 -0.24
CA GLN A 47 4.61 -0.71 1.00
C GLN A 47 5.93 -1.44 0.86
N ARG A 48 6.85 -1.22 1.78
CA ARG A 48 8.11 -1.97 1.87
C ARG A 48 7.92 -3.12 2.84
N ILE A 49 7.93 -4.34 2.33
CA ILE A 49 7.66 -5.55 3.11
C ILE A 49 8.91 -6.41 3.21
N GLN A 50 9.04 -7.13 4.33
CA GLN A 50 10.07 -8.14 4.50
C GLN A 50 9.43 -9.49 4.81
N PHE A 51 9.78 -10.51 4.04
CA PHE A 51 9.35 -11.89 4.26
C PHE A 51 10.15 -12.53 5.39
N GLU A 52 9.47 -13.23 6.30
CA GLU A 52 10.11 -13.82 7.47
C GLU A 52 10.94 -15.07 7.14
N ASN A 53 10.57 -15.78 6.07
CA ASN A 53 11.19 -17.08 5.74
C ASN A 53 12.61 -16.92 5.19
N ASP A 54 12.85 -15.93 4.35
CA ASP A 54 14.10 -15.72 3.62
C ASP A 54 14.70 -14.32 3.81
N GLY A 55 14.04 -13.44 4.58
CA GLY A 55 14.47 -12.07 4.81
C GLY A 55 14.33 -11.16 3.59
N ARG A 56 13.76 -11.64 2.48
CA ARG A 56 13.64 -10.92 1.22
C ARG A 56 12.78 -9.66 1.40
N ILE A 57 13.21 -8.57 0.78
CA ILE A 57 12.50 -7.30 0.79
C ILE A 57 11.83 -7.09 -0.56
N GLU A 58 10.53 -6.79 -0.54
CA GLU A 58 9.75 -6.47 -1.72
C GLU A 58 8.98 -5.16 -1.55
N LEU A 59 8.62 -4.56 -2.67
CA LEU A 59 7.72 -3.42 -2.73
C LEU A 59 6.34 -3.86 -3.21
N ARG A 60 5.30 -3.54 -2.44
CA ARG A 60 3.91 -3.82 -2.78
C ARG A 60 3.15 -2.52 -3.05
N ILE A 61 2.54 -2.42 -4.22
CA ILE A 61 1.59 -1.36 -4.52
C ILE A 61 0.18 -1.85 -4.20
N GLY A 62 -0.56 -1.06 -3.43
CA GLY A 62 -1.97 -1.28 -3.15
C GLY A 62 -2.69 0.04 -2.95
N TYR A 63 -3.92 -0.01 -2.45
CA TYR A 63 -4.69 1.20 -2.19
C TYR A 63 -5.74 0.99 -1.10
N TYR A 64 -6.13 2.08 -0.46
CA TYR A 64 -7.36 2.17 0.29
C TYR A 64 -8.38 3.00 -0.47
N ILE A 65 -9.65 2.58 -0.45
CA ILE A 65 -10.79 3.38 -0.90
C ILE A 65 -11.80 3.55 0.23
N ILE A 66 -12.53 4.67 0.24
CA ILE A 66 -13.68 4.83 1.13
C ILE A 66 -14.81 3.91 0.66
N GLY A 67 -15.15 2.94 1.50
CA GLY A 67 -16.25 2.03 1.24
C GLY A 67 -17.58 2.80 1.12
N LYS A 68 -18.41 2.38 0.16
CA LYS A 68 -19.75 2.92 -0.06
C LYS A 68 -20.86 1.93 0.33
N LYS A 69 -20.54 0.65 0.47
CA LYS A 69 -21.50 -0.42 0.83
C LYS A 69 -21.80 -0.39 2.34
N PRO A 70 -23.03 -0.74 2.80
CA PRO A 70 -23.49 -0.51 4.17
C PRO A 70 -22.51 -0.90 5.29
N LYS A 71 -21.88 -2.09 5.22
CA LYS A 71 -20.95 -2.55 6.27
C LYS A 71 -19.60 -1.81 6.32
N MET A 72 -19.20 -1.23 5.18
CA MET A 72 -17.91 -0.56 4.98
C MET A 72 -18.08 0.95 4.72
N ALA A 73 -19.30 1.47 4.82
CA ALA A 73 -19.62 2.85 4.51
C ALA A 73 -18.78 3.80 5.35
N GLY A 74 -18.04 4.70 4.70
CA GLY A 74 -17.19 5.70 5.36
C GLY A 74 -15.88 5.15 5.95
N LYS A 75 -15.57 3.86 5.76
CA LYS A 75 -14.32 3.24 6.25
C LYS A 75 -13.33 3.06 5.11
N TRP A 76 -12.04 3.16 5.43
CA TRP A 76 -10.97 2.76 4.50
C TRP A 76 -10.99 1.25 4.27
N VAL A 77 -11.08 0.84 3.01
CA VAL A 77 -11.09 -0.57 2.58
C VAL A 77 -9.88 -0.83 1.70
N TRP A 78 -9.09 -1.85 2.05
CA TRP A 78 -7.92 -2.25 1.28
C TRP A 78 -8.30 -2.90 -0.05
N GLY A 79 -7.58 -2.54 -1.12
CA GLY A 79 -7.61 -3.18 -2.42
C GLY A 79 -6.20 -3.45 -2.93
N GLN A 80 -6.04 -4.57 -3.63
CA GLN A 80 -4.74 -5.08 -4.11
C GLN A 80 -4.70 -5.35 -5.62
N TYR A 81 -5.74 -4.95 -6.35
CA TYR A 81 -5.79 -5.10 -7.81
C TYR A 81 -4.91 -4.06 -8.52
N ALA A 82 -4.70 -4.24 -9.83
CA ALA A 82 -3.99 -3.29 -10.67
C ALA A 82 -4.60 -1.88 -10.55
N THR A 83 -3.91 -1.00 -9.82
CA THR A 83 -4.44 0.31 -9.45
C THR A 83 -4.24 1.31 -10.59
N MET A 84 -5.33 1.88 -11.08
CA MET A 84 -5.29 3.00 -12.01
C MET A 84 -5.00 4.31 -11.26
N MET A 85 -4.07 5.12 -11.76
CA MET A 85 -3.74 6.43 -11.21
C MET A 85 -3.17 7.40 -12.25
N PRO A 86 -3.32 8.72 -12.04
CA PRO A 86 -2.61 9.73 -12.82
C PRO A 86 -1.08 9.55 -12.74
N ALA A 87 -0.39 9.81 -13.86
CA ALA A 87 1.08 9.68 -13.94
C ALA A 87 1.81 10.50 -12.86
N LYS A 88 1.31 11.70 -12.54
CA LYS A 88 1.89 12.55 -11.48
C LYS A 88 1.82 11.92 -10.08
N ASP A 89 0.78 11.13 -9.79
CA ASP A 89 0.62 10.48 -8.49
C ASP A 89 1.59 9.30 -8.38
N LEU A 90 1.78 8.55 -9.49
CA LEU A 90 2.81 7.52 -9.58
C LEU A 90 4.20 8.12 -9.38
N GLN A 91 4.52 9.19 -10.12
CA GLN A 91 5.80 9.88 -10.01
C GLN A 91 6.07 10.37 -8.58
N SER A 92 5.06 10.95 -7.92
CA SER A 92 5.17 11.38 -6.52
C SER A 92 5.53 10.22 -5.59
N ILE A 93 4.88 9.07 -5.72
CA ILE A 93 5.15 7.89 -4.89
C ILE A 93 6.58 7.38 -5.12
N ILE A 94 7.00 7.27 -6.39
CA ILE A 94 8.34 6.80 -6.73
C ILE A 94 9.41 7.77 -6.21
N HIS A 95 9.22 9.08 -6.38
CA HIS A 95 10.14 10.07 -5.81
C HIS A 95 10.25 9.97 -4.29
N GLN A 96 9.14 9.73 -3.58
CA GLN A 96 9.17 9.52 -2.13
C GLN A 96 9.94 8.24 -1.74
N ALA A 97 9.79 7.17 -2.52
CA ALA A 97 10.54 5.93 -2.32
C ALA A 97 12.04 6.10 -2.59
N ILE A 98 12.41 6.86 -3.62
CA ILE A 98 13.80 7.24 -3.92
C ILE A 98 14.39 8.05 -2.75
N LYS A 99 13.66 9.06 -2.25
CA LYS A 99 14.09 9.85 -1.08
C LYS A 99 14.33 9.00 0.17
N LYS A 100 13.58 7.91 0.32
CA LYS A 100 13.75 6.94 1.41
C LYS A 100 14.80 5.86 1.13
N GLY A 101 15.45 5.89 -0.04
CA GLY A 101 16.47 4.91 -0.44
C GLY A 101 15.92 3.52 -0.77
N TRP A 102 14.64 3.41 -1.13
CA TRP A 102 14.02 2.12 -1.50
C TRP A 102 14.20 1.76 -2.96
N ILE A 103 14.34 2.78 -3.80
CA ILE A 103 14.47 2.69 -5.25
C ILE A 103 15.66 3.56 -5.64
N SER A 104 16.53 3.05 -6.48
CA SER A 104 17.63 3.82 -7.07
C SER A 104 17.10 4.73 -8.18
N ALA A 105 17.57 5.97 -8.22
CA ALA A 105 17.41 6.84 -9.38
C ALA A 105 18.60 6.57 -10.33
N GLU A 106 18.46 5.55 -11.17
CA GLU A 106 19.37 5.34 -12.30
C GLU A 106 18.99 6.22 -13.49
#